data_AF-A0A3D5RQH6-F1
#
_entry.id   AF-A0A3D5RQH6-F1
#
_cell.length_a   1.000
_cell.length_b   1.000
_cell.length_c   1.000
_cell.angle_alpha   90.00
_cell.angle_beta   90.00
_cell.angle_gamma   90.00
#
_symmetry.space_group_name_H-M   'P 1'
#
loop_
_entity.id
_entity.type
_entity.pdbx_description
1 polymer ?
#
loop_
_entity_poly.entity_id
_entity_poly.type
_entity_poly.pdbx_seq_one_letter_code
_entity_poly.pdbx_strand_id
1 'polypeptide(L)'
;MVQETRQPVILASSSLSRAKVLRSAGLKFDIIPAKVDEDGVKTTLRAEGASAAQCAETLAELKAVKVSQSHPRALIVGADQMLECNGRWFDKPTSMEGVKTHLLSLRGQTHTLATSVVVALNGSRIWHHNAGPSLSMRNFTTNFLDEYISEVGEVELS
;
A
#
# COMPACT_ATOMS: atom_id res chain seq x y z
N MET A 1 -19.19 8.17 18.54
CA MET A 1 -18.27 8.58 17.46
C MET A 1 -16.87 8.14 17.87
N VAL A 2 -16.04 7.62 16.96
CA VAL A 2 -14.75 6.96 17.31
C VAL A 2 -13.63 7.96 17.65
N GLN A 3 -13.82 9.25 17.35
CA GLN A 3 -12.78 10.28 17.51
C GLN A 3 -13.22 11.32 18.54
N GLU A 4 -12.85 11.10 19.81
CA GLU A 4 -13.04 12.06 20.91
C GLU A 4 -11.80 12.94 21.15
N THR A 5 -10.70 12.71 20.41
CA THR A 5 -9.43 13.41 20.60
C THR A 5 -9.42 14.78 19.91
N ARG A 6 -8.81 15.78 20.55
CA ARG A 6 -8.59 17.13 19.97
C ARG A 6 -7.43 17.19 18.97
N GLN A 7 -6.72 16.07 18.74
CA GLN A 7 -5.57 16.03 17.85
C GLN A 7 -6.03 15.81 16.40
N PRO A 8 -5.59 16.66 15.45
CA PRO A 8 -5.85 16.43 14.03
C PRO A 8 -5.28 15.09 13.59
N VAL A 9 -5.98 14.41 12.69
CA VAL A 9 -5.53 13.17 12.04
C VAL A 9 -5.32 13.44 10.57
N ILE A 10 -4.20 12.97 10.02
CA ILE A 10 -3.84 13.15 8.62
C ILE A 10 -3.45 11.79 8.02
N LEU A 11 -4.03 11.45 6.87
CA LEU A 11 -3.61 10.31 6.06
C LEU A 11 -2.48 10.75 5.11
N ALA A 12 -1.29 10.19 5.29
CA ALA A 12 -0.10 10.44 4.48
C ALA A 12 -0.09 9.64 3.16
N SER A 13 -1.24 9.50 2.48
CA SER A 13 -1.39 8.67 1.29
C SER A 13 -2.39 9.26 0.30
N SER A 14 -2.09 9.20 -1.00
CA SER A 14 -3.02 9.51 -2.09
C SER A 14 -4.05 8.40 -2.37
N SER A 15 -3.93 7.25 -1.70
CA SER A 15 -4.78 6.09 -1.95
C SER A 15 -6.24 6.34 -1.54
N LEU A 16 -7.14 6.38 -2.53
CA LEU A 16 -8.58 6.49 -2.31
C LEU A 16 -9.15 5.29 -1.55
N SER A 17 -8.61 4.08 -1.75
CA SER A 17 -9.04 2.88 -1.03
C SER A 17 -8.72 2.97 0.46
N ARG A 18 -7.51 3.42 0.83
CA ARG A 18 -7.15 3.68 2.24
C ARG A 18 -8.02 4.76 2.87
N ALA A 19 -8.26 5.85 2.15
CA ALA A 19 -9.17 6.90 2.61
C ALA A 19 -10.59 6.37 2.84
N LYS A 20 -11.11 5.53 1.94
CA LYS A 20 -12.42 4.89 2.07
C LYS A 20 -12.50 4.00 3.32
N VAL A 21 -11.49 3.18 3.58
CA VAL A 21 -11.43 2.32 4.78
C VAL A 21 -11.48 3.16 6.06
N LEU A 22 -10.63 4.18 6.18
CA LEU A 22 -10.59 5.03 7.38
C LEU A 22 -11.90 5.81 7.58
N ARG A 23 -12.50 6.35 6.51
CA ARG A 23 -13.82 7.02 6.59
C ARG A 23 -14.91 6.05 7.03
N SER A 24 -14.89 4.82 6.51
CA SER A 24 -15.86 3.78 6.88
C SER A 24 -15.71 3.35 8.34
N ALA A 25 -14.52 3.46 8.91
CA ALA A 25 -14.27 3.30 10.35
C ALA A 25 -14.72 4.51 11.20
N GLY A 26 -15.28 5.56 10.58
CA GLY A 26 -15.82 6.73 11.27
C GLY A 26 -14.77 7.81 11.62
N LEU A 27 -13.58 7.76 11.02
CA LEU A 27 -12.53 8.75 11.23
C LEU A 27 -12.74 10.00 10.38
N LYS A 28 -12.48 11.16 10.98
CA LYS A 28 -12.35 12.47 10.32
C LYS A 28 -10.86 12.80 10.22
N PHE A 29 -10.39 13.03 9.00
CA PHE A 29 -8.99 13.28 8.72
C PHE A 29 -8.80 14.07 7.43
N ASP A 30 -7.68 14.76 7.33
CA ASP A 30 -7.20 15.39 6.10
C ASP A 30 -6.30 14.42 5.33
N ILE A 31 -6.16 14.62 4.02
CA ILE A 31 -5.28 13.81 3.17
C ILE A 31 -4.12 14.67 2.71
N ILE A 32 -2.90 14.28 3.05
CA ILE A 32 -1.67 14.95 2.60
C ILE A 32 -0.69 13.87 2.12
N PRO A 33 -0.64 13.56 0.81
CA PRO A 33 0.28 12.56 0.29
C PRO A 33 1.73 12.94 0.57
N ALA A 34 2.52 11.99 1.08
CA ALA A 34 3.95 12.20 1.27
C ALA A 34 4.68 12.17 -0.07
N LYS A 35 5.62 13.09 -0.29
CA LYS A 35 6.55 13.05 -1.43
C LYS A 35 7.75 12.19 -1.06
N VAL A 36 7.67 10.89 -1.33
CA VAL A 36 8.71 9.88 -1.09
C VAL A 36 9.09 9.23 -2.41
N ASP A 37 10.38 9.02 -2.65
CA ASP A 37 10.88 8.21 -3.77
C ASP A 37 10.75 6.72 -3.42
N GLU A 38 9.58 6.15 -3.70
CA GLU A 38 9.26 4.77 -3.33
C GLU A 38 10.12 3.75 -4.09
N ASP A 39 10.41 4.03 -5.37
CA ASP A 39 11.15 3.12 -6.24
C ASP A 39 12.64 3.06 -5.84
N GLY A 40 13.23 4.21 -5.48
CA GLY A 40 14.57 4.26 -4.92
C GLY A 40 14.67 3.44 -3.62
N VAL A 41 13.72 3.62 -2.70
CA VAL A 41 13.67 2.86 -1.43
C VAL A 41 13.53 1.36 -1.67
N LYS A 42 12.62 0.93 -2.56
CA LYS A 42 12.45 -0.49 -2.91
C LYS A 42 13.72 -1.09 -3.50
N THR A 43 14.40 -0.34 -4.37
CA THR A 43 15.63 -0.79 -5.02
C THR A 43 16.73 -1.04 -4.00
N THR A 44 16.95 -0.08 -3.09
CA THR A 44 17.93 -0.23 -2.00
C THR A 44 17.59 -1.41 -1.09
N LEU A 45 16.36 -1.49 -0.59
CA LEU A 45 15.95 -2.54 0.32
C LEU A 45 16.02 -3.93 -0.31
N ARG A 46 15.69 -4.05 -1.60
CA ARG A 46 15.84 -5.31 -2.32
C ARG A 46 17.30 -5.72 -2.45
N ALA A 47 18.21 -4.78 -2.73
CA ALA A 47 19.65 -5.04 -2.79
C ALA A 47 20.22 -5.47 -1.44
N GLU A 48 19.65 -4.99 -0.34
CA GLU A 48 19.99 -5.38 1.03
C GLU A 48 19.35 -6.70 1.48
N GLY A 49 18.55 -7.35 0.62
CA GLY A 49 17.88 -8.61 0.95
C GLY A 49 16.70 -8.46 1.91
N ALA A 50 16.11 -7.26 2.00
CA ALA A 50 14.91 -7.04 2.79
C ALA A 50 13.74 -7.89 2.29
N SER A 51 12.85 -8.25 3.20
CA SER A 51 11.56 -8.89 2.88
C SER A 51 10.53 -7.86 2.41
N ALA A 52 9.45 -8.34 1.75
CA ALA A 52 8.33 -7.49 1.36
C ALA A 52 7.68 -6.77 2.55
N ALA A 53 7.63 -7.42 3.73
CA ALA A 53 7.12 -6.84 4.96
C ALA A 53 7.99 -5.69 5.48
N GLN A 54 9.32 -5.87 5.48
CA GLN A 54 10.26 -4.80 5.85
C GLN A 54 10.17 -3.61 4.90
N CYS A 55 9.98 -3.88 3.60
CA CYS A 55 9.78 -2.83 2.61
C CYS A 55 8.48 -2.06 2.84
N ALA A 56 7.36 -2.75 3.07
CA ALA A 56 6.09 -2.11 3.38
C ALA A 56 6.16 -1.26 4.67
N GLU A 57 6.79 -1.77 5.73
CA GLU A 57 6.99 -1.02 6.98
C GLU A 57 7.82 0.24 6.76
N THR A 58 8.96 0.11 6.07
CA THR A 58 9.87 1.23 5.80
C THR A 58 9.16 2.33 5.00
N LEU A 59 8.45 1.96 3.93
CA LEU A 59 7.71 2.92 3.11
C LEU A 59 6.57 3.58 3.91
N ALA A 60 5.82 2.82 4.70
CA ALA A 60 4.76 3.35 5.55
C ALA A 60 5.31 4.36 6.57
N GLU A 61 6.44 4.06 7.19
CA GLU A 61 7.11 4.93 8.16
C GLU A 61 7.65 6.20 7.51
N LEU A 62 8.36 6.08 6.38
CA LEU A 62 8.88 7.23 5.65
C LEU A 62 7.75 8.21 5.28
N LYS A 63 6.61 7.69 4.80
CA LYS A 63 5.43 8.50 4.48
C LYS A 63 4.89 9.22 5.72
N ALA A 64 4.69 8.51 6.83
CA ALA A 64 4.16 9.07 8.07
C ALA A 64 5.09 10.13 8.68
N VAL A 65 6.37 9.79 8.83
CA VAL A 65 7.38 10.65 9.45
C VAL A 65 7.59 11.93 8.63
N LYS A 66 7.67 11.81 7.30
CA LYS A 66 7.87 12.96 6.40
C LYS A 66 6.78 14.02 6.57
N VAL A 67 5.51 13.61 6.60
CA VAL A 67 4.39 14.54 6.78
C VAL A 67 4.33 15.07 8.21
N SER A 68 4.70 14.25 9.20
CA SER A 68 4.70 14.60 10.62
C SER A 68 5.65 15.74 10.97
N GLN A 69 6.80 15.82 10.30
CA GLN A 69 7.77 16.90 10.47
C GLN A 69 7.17 18.29 10.21
N SER A 70 6.21 18.40 9.28
CA SER A 70 5.52 19.67 8.97
C SER A 70 4.23 19.88 9.78
N HIS A 71 3.78 18.86 10.52
CA HIS A 71 2.52 18.87 11.28
C HIS A 71 2.76 18.28 12.69
N PRO A 72 3.59 18.92 13.53
CA PRO A 72 4.11 18.30 14.77
C PRO A 72 3.04 18.00 15.82
N ARG A 73 1.83 18.54 15.68
CA ARG A 73 0.69 18.32 16.60
C ARG A 73 -0.36 17.34 16.07
N ALA A 74 -0.21 16.85 14.84
CA ALA A 74 -1.15 15.93 14.20
C ALA A 74 -0.67 14.48 14.29
N LEU A 75 -1.62 13.56 14.42
CA LEU A 75 -1.39 12.14 14.26
C LEU A 75 -1.36 11.81 12.77
N ILE A 76 -0.22 11.37 12.26
CA ILE A 76 -0.05 11.06 10.85
C ILE A 76 -0.13 9.57 10.64
N VAL A 77 -1.06 9.12 9.80
CA VAL A 77 -1.21 7.72 9.39
C VAL A 77 -0.53 7.53 8.04
N GLY A 78 0.60 6.82 8.04
CA GLY A 78 1.21 6.27 6.82
C GLY A 78 0.84 4.80 6.65
N ALA A 79 0.79 4.33 5.41
CA ALA A 79 0.57 2.91 5.13
C ALA A 79 1.15 2.53 3.77
N ASP A 80 1.62 1.29 3.68
CA ASP A 80 2.15 0.69 2.46
C ASP A 80 1.75 -0.77 2.34
N GLN A 81 1.79 -1.30 1.12
CA GLN A 81 1.46 -2.68 0.80
C GLN A 81 2.33 -3.17 -0.36
N MET A 82 3.00 -4.30 -0.15
CA MET A 82 3.82 -5.01 -1.12
C MET A 82 3.16 -6.35 -1.47
N LEU A 83 2.98 -6.62 -2.77
CA LEU A 83 2.58 -7.94 -3.26
C LEU A 83 3.83 -8.78 -3.49
N GLU A 84 3.88 -9.96 -2.89
CA GLU A 84 4.96 -10.92 -3.07
C GLU A 84 4.40 -12.30 -3.44
N CYS A 85 4.96 -12.90 -4.49
CA CYS A 85 4.62 -14.26 -4.92
C CYS A 85 5.91 -14.98 -5.32
N ASN A 86 6.17 -16.13 -4.69
CA ASN A 86 7.35 -16.95 -4.97
C ASN A 86 8.68 -16.17 -4.91
N GLY A 87 8.85 -15.30 -3.91
CA GLY A 87 10.05 -14.48 -3.73
C GLY A 87 10.15 -13.27 -4.66
N ARG A 88 9.19 -13.06 -5.57
CA ARG A 88 9.14 -11.92 -6.47
C ARG A 88 8.16 -10.86 -5.95
N TRP A 89 8.61 -9.62 -5.85
CA TRP A 89 7.72 -8.49 -5.59
C TRP A 89 7.08 -8.02 -6.90
N PHE A 90 5.84 -7.56 -6.80
CA PHE A 90 5.09 -7.00 -7.92
C PHE A 90 4.79 -5.54 -7.63
N ASP A 91 5.26 -4.69 -8.52
CA ASP A 91 4.87 -3.29 -8.56
C ASP A 91 3.54 -3.13 -9.30
N LYS A 92 3.00 -1.91 -9.32
CA LYS A 92 1.81 -1.64 -10.14
C LYS A 92 2.18 -1.81 -11.61
N PRO A 93 1.35 -2.52 -12.40
CA PRO A 93 1.55 -2.54 -13.84
C PRO A 93 1.36 -1.12 -14.40
N THR A 94 2.10 -0.80 -15.46
CA THR A 94 2.06 0.50 -16.14
C THR A 94 1.37 0.43 -17.51
N SER A 95 0.87 -0.75 -17.88
CA SER A 95 0.14 -1.00 -19.12
C SER A 95 -0.83 -2.17 -18.96
N MET A 96 -1.82 -2.26 -19.84
CA MET A 96 -2.76 -3.39 -19.88
C MET A 96 -2.06 -4.73 -20.17
N GLU A 97 -1.02 -4.72 -21.00
CA GLU A 97 -0.15 -5.90 -21.19
C GLU A 97 0.57 -6.31 -19.90
N GLY A 98 1.01 -5.32 -19.10
CA GLY A 98 1.56 -5.54 -17.77
C GLY A 98 0.53 -6.14 -16.81
N VAL A 99 -0.71 -5.65 -16.83
CA VAL A 99 -1.83 -6.23 -16.06
C VAL A 99 -2.03 -7.71 -16.43
N LYS A 100 -2.09 -8.01 -17.74
CA LYS A 100 -2.25 -9.38 -18.24
C LYS A 100 -1.11 -10.29 -17.78
N THR A 101 0.12 -9.79 -17.86
CA THR A 101 1.33 -10.52 -17.41
C THR A 101 1.31 -10.77 -15.90
N HIS A 102 0.90 -9.79 -15.08
CA HIS A 102 0.77 -9.96 -13.63
C HIS A 102 -0.30 -11.01 -13.30
N LEU A 103 -1.50 -10.91 -13.88
CA LEU A 103 -2.58 -11.86 -13.64
C LEU A 103 -2.19 -13.29 -14.04
N LEU A 104 -1.53 -13.48 -15.19
CA LEU A 104 -1.02 -14.78 -15.61
C LEU A 104 0.06 -15.32 -14.67
N SER A 105 0.93 -14.46 -14.13
CA SER A 105 1.97 -14.86 -13.17
C SER A 105 1.40 -15.31 -11.83
N LEU A 106 0.29 -14.70 -11.40
CA LEU A 106 -0.39 -15.01 -10.14
C LEU A 106 -1.41 -16.15 -10.28
N ARG A 107 -1.80 -16.52 -11.51
CA ARG A 107 -2.78 -17.57 -11.79
C ARG A 107 -2.41 -18.90 -11.12
N GLY A 108 -3.34 -19.45 -10.33
CA GLY A 108 -3.14 -20.69 -9.60
C GLY A 108 -2.11 -20.61 -8.47
N GLN A 109 -1.54 -19.43 -8.20
CA GLN A 109 -0.56 -19.22 -7.15
C GLN A 109 -1.20 -18.67 -5.89
N THR A 110 -0.57 -18.98 -4.75
CA THR A 110 -0.81 -18.26 -3.49
C THR A 110 0.25 -17.18 -3.34
N HIS A 111 -0.18 -15.97 -3.03
CA HIS A 111 0.68 -14.80 -2.87
C HIS A 111 0.34 -14.06 -1.57
N THR A 112 1.27 -13.26 -1.09
CA THR A 112 1.15 -12.53 0.18
C THR A 112 1.05 -11.03 -0.09
N LEU A 113 0.12 -10.36 0.60
CA LEU A 113 0.01 -8.91 0.61
C LEU A 113 0.59 -8.35 1.90
N ALA A 114 1.91 -8.18 1.94
CA ALA A 114 2.59 -7.62 3.09
C ALA A 114 2.22 -6.14 3.25
N THR A 115 1.52 -5.82 4.33
CA THR A 115 0.90 -4.51 4.58
C THR A 115 1.42 -3.95 5.89
N SER A 116 1.75 -2.67 5.93
CA SER A 116 2.10 -1.96 7.15
C SER A 116 1.30 -0.68 7.29
N VAL A 117 0.90 -0.38 8.52
CA VAL A 117 0.31 0.90 8.93
C VAL A 117 1.17 1.48 10.04
N VAL A 118 1.56 2.75 9.89
CA VAL A 118 2.40 3.47 10.84
C VAL A 118 1.68 4.74 11.28
N VAL A 119 1.73 5.04 12.58
CA VAL A 119 1.33 6.33 13.13
C VAL A 119 2.57 7.07 13.60
N ALA A 120 2.74 8.30 13.11
CA ALA A 120 3.83 9.19 13.51
C ALA A 120 3.29 10.47 14.15
N LEU A 121 4.05 11.00 15.12
CA LEU A 121 3.81 12.27 15.79
C LEU A 121 5.15 12.97 15.99
N ASN A 122 5.19 14.28 15.70
CA ASN A 122 6.38 15.12 15.84
C ASN A 122 7.65 14.53 15.18
N GLY A 123 7.50 14.01 13.96
CA GLY A 123 8.63 13.46 13.19
C GLY A 123 9.15 12.11 13.69
N SER A 124 8.42 11.41 14.57
CA SER A 124 8.80 10.10 15.08
C SER A 124 7.63 9.12 14.97
N ARG A 125 7.92 7.87 14.62
CA ARG A 125 6.96 6.77 14.72
C ARG A 125 6.60 6.54 16.19
N ILE A 126 5.29 6.51 16.49
CA ILE A 126 4.77 6.24 17.83
C ILE A 126 4.01 4.91 17.91
N TRP A 127 3.59 4.36 16.77
CA TRP A 127 2.92 3.07 16.68
C TRP A 127 3.03 2.51 15.25
N HIS A 128 3.01 1.18 15.12
CA HIS A 128 2.83 0.52 13.82
C HIS A 128 2.18 -0.85 13.99
N HIS A 129 1.65 -1.37 12.89
CA HIS A 129 1.15 -2.73 12.78
C HIS A 129 1.42 -3.29 11.39
N ASN A 130 1.86 -4.55 11.36
CA ASN A 130 2.12 -5.29 10.13
C ASN A 130 1.14 -6.45 10.01
N ALA A 131 0.62 -6.66 8.79
CA ALA A 131 -0.23 -7.79 8.44
C ALA A 131 0.21 -8.36 7.08
N GLY A 132 0.02 -9.67 6.87
CA GLY A 132 0.39 -10.34 5.63
C GLY A 132 -0.63 -11.38 5.21
N PRO A 133 -1.85 -11.00 4.82
CA PRO A 133 -2.83 -11.97 4.32
C PRO A 133 -2.31 -12.69 3.07
N SER A 134 -2.58 -13.99 3.01
CA SER A 134 -2.33 -14.82 1.83
C SER A 134 -3.59 -14.95 0.98
N LEU A 135 -3.44 -14.81 -0.33
CA LEU A 135 -4.51 -14.91 -1.31
C LEU A 135 -4.14 -15.94 -2.36
N SER A 136 -5.05 -16.88 -2.64
CA SER A 136 -4.87 -17.89 -3.68
C SER A 136 -5.73 -17.54 -4.89
N MET A 137 -5.11 -17.35 -6.05
CA MET A 137 -5.87 -17.16 -7.29
C MET A 137 -6.34 -18.50 -7.84
N ARG A 138 -7.57 -18.51 -8.38
CA ARG A 138 -8.05 -19.65 -9.17
C ARG A 138 -7.12 -19.90 -10.36
N ASN A 139 -7.02 -21.15 -10.79
CA ASN A 139 -6.39 -21.49 -12.07
C ASN A 139 -7.35 -21.20 -13.24
N PHE A 140 -7.55 -19.92 -13.55
CA PHE A 140 -8.53 -19.47 -14.55
C PHE A 140 -8.05 -19.66 -16.00
N THR A 141 -9.00 -19.72 -16.93
CA THR A 141 -8.72 -19.88 -18.37
C THR A 141 -8.30 -18.56 -19.01
N THR A 142 -7.63 -18.62 -20.16
CA THR A 142 -7.30 -17.41 -20.93
C THR A 142 -8.56 -16.66 -21.39
N ASN A 143 -9.63 -17.39 -21.74
CA ASN A 143 -10.91 -16.76 -22.11
C ASN A 143 -11.48 -15.92 -20.96
N PHE A 144 -11.47 -16.45 -19.72
CA PHE A 144 -11.89 -15.68 -18.54
C PHE A 144 -11.02 -14.44 -18.34
N LEU A 145 -9.72 -14.53 -18.59
CA LEU A 145 -8.82 -13.39 -18.45
C LEU A 145 -9.14 -12.28 -19.45
N ASP A 146 -9.38 -12.64 -20.71
CA ASP A 146 -9.69 -11.67 -21.76
C ASP A 146 -11.05 -11.01 -21.50
N GLU A 147 -12.06 -11.78 -21.07
CA GLU A 147 -13.36 -11.26 -20.61
C GLU A 147 -13.20 -10.31 -19.42
N TYR A 148 -12.48 -10.72 -18.37
CA TYR A 148 -12.23 -9.89 -17.18
C TYR A 148 -11.54 -8.57 -17.51
N ILE A 149 -10.52 -8.60 -18.37
CA ILE A 149 -9.83 -7.38 -18.81
C ILE A 149 -10.79 -6.47 -19.58
N SER A 150 -11.65 -7.03 -20.43
CA SER A 150 -12.64 -6.24 -21.19
C SER A 150 -13.68 -5.56 -20.29
N GLU A 151 -14.11 -6.22 -19.21
CA GLU A 151 -15.07 -5.68 -18.24
C GLU A 151 -14.47 -4.59 -17.36
N VAL A 152 -13.24 -4.80 -16.88
CA VAL A 152 -12.54 -3.83 -16.03
C VAL A 152 -12.18 -2.57 -16.83
N GLY A 153 -11.93 -2.71 -18.14
CA GLY A 153 -11.54 -1.60 -19.00
C GLY A 153 -10.12 -1.08 -18.71
N GLU A 154 -9.83 0.13 -19.16
CA GLU A 154 -8.59 0.81 -18.77
C GLU A 154 -8.61 1.08 -17.27
N VAL A 155 -7.76 0.35 -16.54
CA VAL A 155 -7.50 0.62 -15.12
C VAL A 155 -6.78 1.96 -15.05
N GLU A 156 -7.10 2.81 -14.06
CA GLU A 156 -6.22 3.92 -13.71
C GLU A 156 -4.86 3.35 -13.25
N LEU A 157 -3.92 3.27 -14.19
CA LEU A 157 -2.54 2.90 -13.97
C LEU A 157 -1.84 4.14 -13.40
N SER A 158 -1.97 4.33 -12.09
CA SER A 158 -1.33 5.42 -11.33
C SER A 158 -0.83 4.95 -9.98
#